data_AF-A3ZQK0-F1
#
_entry.id   AF-A3ZQK0-F1
#
_cell.length_a   1.000
_cell.length_b   1.000
_cell.length_c   1.000
_cell.angle_alpha   90.00
_cell.angle_beta   90.00
_cell.angle_gamma   90.00
#
_symmetry.space_group_name_H-M   'P 1'
#
loop_
_entity.id
_entity.type
_entity.pdbx_description
1 polymer ?
#
loop_
_entity_poly.entity_id
_entity_poly.type
_entity_poly.pdbx_seq_one_letter_code
_entity_poly.pdbx_strand_id
1 'polypeptide(L)'
;MIHADFALSTAPLFEGELAGLRRDLATFLTLPEQPAEIHLYLFGSASTYRDYVTRYFPGVPQRRALFIQANDVPMVFAHRSPHLLTDLRHECCHALVHQTHHDLPLWLDEGIAEYFEPPLNNRLHRGDYLPQVIQEAKLAEISPLATLERLRSVSEMGDRQYRHCWAWLHFLRHGPAGAQQAFTQYLSAQRQHPKTPVSYFLRGQFADTDAECRRYLMGLETS
;
A
#
# COMPACT_ATOMS: atom_id res chain seq x y z
N MET A 1 12.23 12.62 -9.80
CA MET A 1 12.55 14.05 -9.73
C MET A 1 11.84 14.67 -8.55
N ILE A 2 12.50 15.54 -7.78
CA ILE A 2 11.85 16.22 -6.64
C ILE A 2 11.75 17.72 -6.96
N HIS A 3 10.53 18.24 -6.88
CA HIS A 3 10.18 19.64 -7.06
C HIS A 3 9.67 20.15 -5.71
N ALA A 4 10.37 21.09 -5.08
CA ALA A 4 9.96 21.65 -3.80
C ALA A 4 10.02 23.19 -3.83
N ASP A 5 9.00 23.85 -3.28
CA ASP A 5 8.98 25.31 -3.12
C ASP A 5 9.65 25.80 -1.82
N PHE A 6 10.27 24.88 -1.08
CA PHE A 6 11.00 25.12 0.15
C PHE A 6 12.33 24.38 0.16
N ALA A 7 13.28 24.86 0.96
CA ALA A 7 14.56 24.18 1.15
C ALA A 7 14.37 22.82 1.83
N LEU A 8 14.76 21.75 1.14
CA LEU A 8 14.79 20.40 1.69
C LEU A 8 16.04 20.23 2.55
N SER A 9 16.04 20.81 3.75
CA SER A 9 17.13 20.63 4.72
C SER A 9 17.36 19.15 5.12
N THR A 10 16.42 18.27 4.78
CA THR A 10 16.44 16.81 4.98
C THR A 10 16.50 16.01 3.67
N ALA A 11 16.89 16.62 2.54
CA ALA A 11 16.90 15.97 1.22
C ALA A 11 17.64 14.61 1.19
N PRO A 12 18.85 14.45 1.78
CA PRO A 12 19.56 13.16 1.72
C PRO A 12 18.81 12.04 2.46
N LEU A 13 18.12 12.38 3.55
CA LEU A 13 17.28 11.46 4.31
C LEU A 13 16.07 11.01 3.48
N PHE A 14 15.45 11.95 2.77
CA PHE A 14 14.30 11.70 1.93
C PHE A 14 14.63 10.86 0.69
N GLU A 15 15.70 11.20 -0.03
CA GLU A 15 16.17 10.43 -1.18
C GLU A 15 16.58 9.01 -0.77
N GLY A 16 17.22 8.86 0.38
CA GLY A 16 17.57 7.56 0.96
C GLY A 16 16.34 6.71 1.27
N GLU A 17 15.30 7.29 1.88
CA GLU A 17 14.02 6.61 2.18
C GLU A 17 13.33 6.13 0.90
N LEU A 18 13.25 6.96 -0.14
CA LEU A 18 12.64 6.57 -1.42
C LEU A 18 13.44 5.50 -2.15
N ALA A 19 14.77 5.61 -2.14
CA ALA A 19 15.63 4.59 -2.72
C ALA A 19 15.48 3.25 -1.97
N GLY A 20 15.33 3.28 -0.64
CA GLY A 20 15.00 2.13 0.19
C GLY A 20 13.65 1.52 -0.18
N LEU A 21 12.60 2.34 -0.19
CA LEU A 21 11.24 1.93 -0.59
C LEU A 21 11.25 1.24 -1.96
N ARG A 22 11.90 1.83 -2.96
CA ARG A 22 12.00 1.25 -4.31
C ARG A 22 12.64 -0.13 -4.31
N ARG A 23 13.78 -0.30 -3.62
CA ARG A 23 14.48 -1.60 -3.53
C ARG A 23 13.63 -2.65 -2.80
N ASP A 24 13.02 -2.26 -1.69
CA ASP A 24 12.23 -3.16 -0.87
C ASP A 24 10.98 -3.62 -1.62
N LEU A 25 10.28 -2.69 -2.27
CA LEU A 25 9.08 -2.97 -3.05
C LEU A 25 9.40 -3.82 -4.29
N ALA A 26 10.53 -3.54 -4.96
CA ALA A 26 11.00 -4.37 -6.07
C ALA A 26 11.24 -5.81 -5.64
N THR A 27 11.84 -6.01 -4.47
CA THR A 27 12.02 -7.35 -3.88
C THR A 27 10.68 -7.98 -3.46
N PHE A 28 9.76 -7.19 -2.92
CA PHE A 28 8.48 -7.66 -2.39
C PHE A 28 7.54 -8.17 -3.49
N LEU A 29 7.40 -7.42 -4.59
CA LEU A 29 6.52 -7.74 -5.72
C LEU A 29 7.25 -8.34 -6.93
N THR A 30 8.57 -8.53 -6.82
CA THR A 30 9.43 -8.97 -7.94
C THR A 30 9.32 -8.03 -9.15
N LEU A 31 9.40 -6.72 -8.89
CA LEU A 31 9.29 -5.68 -9.93
C LEU A 31 10.53 -5.66 -10.84
N PRO A 32 10.46 -5.06 -12.06
CA PRO A 32 11.63 -4.89 -12.90
C PRO A 32 12.69 -4.03 -12.19
N GLU A 33 13.96 -4.26 -12.52
CA GLU A 33 15.10 -3.65 -11.83
C GLU A 33 15.14 -2.11 -11.93
N GLN A 34 14.52 -1.52 -12.96
CA GLN A 34 14.49 -0.08 -13.17
C GLN A 34 13.09 0.47 -13.43
N PRO A 35 12.30 0.78 -12.38
CA PRO A 35 11.09 1.57 -12.54
C PRO A 35 11.40 2.97 -13.10
N ALA A 36 10.43 3.51 -13.84
CA ALA A 36 10.39 4.87 -14.34
C ALA A 36 10.46 5.89 -13.20
N GLU A 37 10.85 7.11 -13.57
CA GLU A 37 11.01 8.21 -12.64
C GLU A 37 9.65 8.69 -12.11
N ILE A 38 9.56 8.87 -10.79
CA ILE A 38 8.40 9.49 -10.12
C ILE A 38 8.70 10.97 -9.90
N HIS A 39 7.72 11.81 -10.21
CA HIS A 39 7.78 13.25 -9.97
C HIS A 39 7.14 13.59 -8.62
N LEU A 40 7.90 14.17 -7.71
CA LEU A 40 7.43 14.56 -6.39
C LEU A 40 7.27 16.08 -6.35
N TYR A 41 6.08 16.55 -6.03
CA TYR A 41 5.75 17.97 -5.89
C TYR A 41 5.44 18.27 -4.42
N LEU A 42 6.40 18.92 -3.76
CA LEU A 42 6.38 19.18 -2.33
C LEU A 42 6.14 20.67 -2.07
N PHE A 43 5.05 20.97 -1.35
CA PHE A 43 4.64 22.33 -1.05
C PHE A 43 4.95 22.68 0.41
N GLY A 44 5.44 23.88 0.66
CA GLY A 44 5.83 24.34 1.99
C GLY A 44 4.63 24.62 2.89
N SER A 45 3.44 24.81 2.32
CA SER A 45 2.20 25.07 3.05
C SER A 45 1.02 24.25 2.51
N ALA A 46 0.11 23.90 3.43
CA ALA A 46 -1.14 23.19 3.09
C ALA A 46 -2.07 24.03 2.20
N SER A 47 -2.04 25.37 2.33
CA SER A 47 -2.84 26.26 1.47
C SER A 47 -2.34 26.26 0.03
N THR A 48 -1.03 26.44 -0.19
CA THR A 48 -0.45 26.44 -1.54
C THR A 48 -0.71 25.11 -2.24
N TYR A 49 -0.53 24.00 -1.52
CA TYR A 49 -0.85 22.66 -1.99
C TYR A 49 -2.32 22.53 -2.41
N ARG A 50 -3.25 22.91 -1.53
CA ARG A 50 -4.69 22.81 -1.80
C ARG A 50 -5.08 23.65 -3.01
N ASP A 51 -4.59 24.89 -3.08
CA ASP A 51 -4.90 25.80 -4.18
C ASP A 51 -4.37 25.26 -5.51
N TYR A 52 -3.16 24.68 -5.50
CA TYR A 52 -2.55 24.04 -6.67
C TYR A 52 -3.37 22.82 -7.11
N VAL A 53 -3.61 21.86 -6.21
CA VAL A 53 -4.34 20.62 -6.52
C VAL A 53 -5.75 20.93 -7.01
N THR A 54 -6.46 21.84 -6.36
CA THR A 54 -7.82 22.25 -6.77
C THR A 54 -7.85 22.88 -8.15
N ARG A 55 -6.82 23.67 -8.49
CA ARG A 55 -6.73 24.37 -9.77
C ARG A 55 -6.37 23.44 -10.93
N TYR A 56 -5.42 22.53 -10.73
CA TYR A 56 -4.87 21.71 -11.82
C TYR A 56 -5.46 20.30 -11.90
N PHE A 57 -6.01 19.79 -10.80
CA PHE A 57 -6.64 18.47 -10.72
C PHE A 57 -8.04 18.58 -10.12
N PRO A 58 -8.96 19.33 -10.76
CA PRO A 58 -10.32 19.49 -10.24
C PRO A 58 -11.02 18.14 -10.12
N GLY A 59 -11.66 17.87 -8.98
CA GLY A 59 -12.41 16.63 -8.72
C GLY A 59 -11.63 15.53 -7.98
N VAL A 60 -10.32 15.68 -7.76
CA VAL A 60 -9.59 14.78 -6.87
C VAL A 60 -9.93 15.08 -5.40
N PRO A 61 -9.94 14.07 -4.52
CA PRO A 61 -10.23 14.27 -3.11
C PRO A 61 -9.17 15.15 -2.45
N GLN A 62 -9.60 15.98 -1.51
CA GLN A 62 -8.69 16.83 -0.73
C GLN A 62 -8.03 15.98 0.37
N ARG A 63 -6.84 15.44 0.08
CA ARG A 63 -6.00 14.68 1.02
C ARG A 63 -4.71 15.45 1.32
N ARG A 64 -3.91 15.01 2.29
CA ARG A 64 -2.61 15.65 2.60
C ARG A 64 -1.53 15.36 1.55
N ALA A 65 -1.66 14.21 0.91
CA ALA A 65 -0.88 13.80 -0.23
C ALA A 65 -1.76 13.04 -1.22
N LEU A 66 -1.34 12.98 -2.48
CA LEU A 66 -2.02 12.30 -3.57
C LEU A 66 -1.02 11.79 -4.60
N PHE A 67 -1.14 10.52 -4.97
CA PHE A 67 -0.65 9.99 -6.22
C PHE A 67 -1.63 10.33 -7.37
N ILE A 68 -1.09 10.83 -8.47
CA ILE A 68 -1.81 11.13 -9.71
C ILE A 68 -0.97 10.63 -10.89
N GLN A 69 -1.56 9.80 -11.73
CA GLN A 69 -0.99 9.43 -13.03
C GLN A 69 -1.57 10.34 -14.12
N ALA A 70 -0.74 11.14 -14.78
CA ALA A 70 -1.15 11.96 -15.92
C ALA A 70 -0.21 11.72 -17.10
N ASN A 71 -0.76 11.35 -18.26
CA ASN A 71 0.01 11.02 -19.47
C ASN A 71 1.14 10.02 -19.19
N ASP A 72 0.85 8.97 -18.41
CA ASP A 72 1.80 7.93 -17.97
C ASP A 72 3.00 8.44 -17.15
N VAL A 73 2.94 9.68 -16.66
CA VAL A 73 3.91 10.22 -15.70
C VAL A 73 3.36 10.03 -14.29
N PRO A 74 3.99 9.20 -13.44
CA PRO A 74 3.58 9.04 -12.05
C PRO A 74 4.03 10.26 -11.24
N MET A 75 3.06 10.97 -10.66
CA MET A 75 3.29 12.17 -9.86
C MET A 75 2.74 11.98 -8.45
N VAL A 76 3.48 12.43 -7.43
CA VAL A 76 3.02 12.49 -6.05
C VAL A 76 3.07 13.93 -5.58
N PHE A 77 1.96 14.42 -5.04
CA PHE A 77 1.83 15.76 -4.50
C PHE A 77 1.65 15.66 -2.99
N ALA A 78 2.41 16.44 -2.21
CA ALA A 78 2.25 16.48 -0.76
C ALA A 78 2.66 17.86 -0.21
N HIS A 79 2.16 18.22 0.97
CA HIS A 79 2.60 19.43 1.65
C HIS A 79 3.39 19.12 2.93
N ARG A 80 4.25 20.06 3.34
CA ARG A 80 5.01 19.98 4.57
C ARG A 80 4.07 19.78 5.76
N SER A 81 4.30 18.70 6.49
CA SER A 81 3.57 18.32 7.70
C SER A 81 4.45 17.38 8.54
N PRO A 82 4.11 17.15 9.81
CA PRO A 82 4.77 16.12 10.62
C PRO A 82 4.65 14.70 10.02
N HIS A 83 3.68 14.46 9.13
CA HIS A 83 3.41 13.16 8.51
C HIS A 83 3.98 13.03 7.10
N LEU A 84 4.72 14.03 6.60
CA LEU A 84 5.17 14.10 5.20
C LEU A 84 5.86 12.81 4.73
N LEU A 85 6.77 12.24 5.52
CA LEU A 85 7.47 11.03 5.11
C LEU A 85 6.55 9.80 5.08
N THR A 86 5.58 9.72 5.99
CA THR A 86 4.57 8.66 6.01
C THR A 86 3.69 8.74 4.77
N ASP A 87 3.14 9.94 4.51
CA ASP A 87 2.31 10.22 3.35
C ASP A 87 3.06 9.93 2.04
N LEU A 88 4.34 10.31 1.97
CA LEU A 88 5.16 10.05 0.77
C LEU A 88 5.48 8.57 0.59
N ARG A 89 5.72 7.81 1.66
CA ARG A 89 5.92 6.35 1.52
C ARG A 89 4.66 5.67 1.00
N HIS A 90 3.49 6.07 1.48
CA HIS A 90 2.20 5.58 1.02
C HIS A 90 1.98 5.88 -0.48
N GLU A 91 2.00 7.17 -0.85
CA GLU A 91 1.69 7.59 -2.23
C GLU A 91 2.78 7.17 -3.25
N CYS A 92 4.06 7.16 -2.84
CA CYS A 92 5.12 6.63 -3.71
C CYS A 92 5.00 5.11 -3.89
N CYS A 93 4.38 4.41 -2.95
CA CYS A 93 4.10 2.98 -3.11
C CYS A 93 3.16 2.77 -4.31
N HIS A 94 2.01 3.44 -4.35
CA HIS A 94 1.10 3.41 -5.51
C HIS A 94 1.84 3.79 -6.80
N ALA A 95 2.60 4.89 -6.76
CA ALA A 95 3.33 5.39 -7.90
C ALA A 95 4.38 4.42 -8.47
N LEU A 96 4.95 3.53 -7.64
CA LEU A 96 5.89 2.49 -8.05
C LEU A 96 5.16 1.22 -8.50
N VAL A 97 4.15 0.78 -7.74
CA VAL A 97 3.37 -0.43 -8.04
C VAL A 97 2.68 -0.28 -9.39
N HIS A 98 2.03 0.86 -9.64
CA HIS A 98 1.27 1.13 -10.85
C HIS A 98 2.15 1.26 -12.09
N GLN A 99 3.48 1.29 -12.00
CA GLN A 99 4.34 1.21 -13.19
C GLN A 99 4.44 -0.20 -13.77
N THR A 100 3.99 -1.21 -13.02
CA THR A 100 4.19 -2.63 -13.33
C THR A 100 2.90 -3.44 -13.22
N HIS A 101 2.00 -3.00 -12.34
CA HIS A 101 0.74 -3.65 -12.06
C HIS A 101 -0.40 -2.62 -12.10
N HIS A 102 -0.82 -2.23 -13.30
CA HIS A 102 -1.88 -1.23 -13.49
C HIS A 102 -3.27 -1.69 -13.02
N ASP A 103 -3.51 -2.99 -12.96
CA ASP A 103 -4.84 -3.59 -12.69
C ASP A 103 -4.89 -4.34 -11.35
N LEU A 104 -4.18 -3.88 -10.32
CA LEU A 104 -4.34 -4.46 -8.99
C LEU A 104 -5.75 -4.18 -8.44
N PRO A 105 -6.37 -5.16 -7.75
CA PRO A 105 -7.61 -4.90 -7.04
C PRO A 105 -7.34 -3.92 -5.90
N LEU A 106 -8.28 -3.01 -5.68
CA LEU A 106 -8.16 -1.89 -4.73
C LEU A 106 -7.62 -2.31 -3.36
N TRP A 107 -8.16 -3.38 -2.77
CA TRP A 107 -7.72 -3.84 -1.45
C TRP A 107 -6.24 -4.24 -1.41
N LEU A 108 -5.69 -4.78 -2.50
CA LEU A 108 -4.30 -5.22 -2.53
C LEU A 108 -3.37 -4.03 -2.77
N ASP A 109 -3.77 -3.09 -3.64
CA ASP A 109 -3.05 -1.85 -3.86
C ASP A 109 -2.92 -1.06 -2.54
N GLU A 110 -4.04 -0.86 -1.84
CA GLU A 110 -4.06 -0.19 -0.53
C GLU A 110 -3.35 -1.01 0.55
N GLY A 111 -3.51 -2.34 0.57
CA GLY A 111 -2.80 -3.21 1.50
C GLY A 111 -1.27 -3.10 1.36
N ILE A 112 -0.77 -2.98 0.12
CA ILE A 112 0.65 -2.79 -0.17
C ILE A 112 1.09 -1.40 0.29
N ALA A 113 0.35 -0.34 -0.02
CA ALA A 113 0.66 1.02 0.45
C ALA A 113 0.72 1.08 1.99
N GLU A 114 -0.28 0.53 2.68
CA GLU A 114 -0.33 0.48 4.14
C GLU A 114 0.80 -0.37 4.76
N TYR A 115 1.27 -1.41 4.07
CA TYR A 115 2.40 -2.22 4.55
C TYR A 115 3.74 -1.48 4.45
N PHE A 116 3.91 -0.64 3.43
CA PHE A 116 5.14 0.12 3.19
C PHE A 116 5.15 1.51 3.84
N GLU A 117 4.02 1.96 4.37
CA GLU A 117 3.86 3.24 5.05
C GLU A 117 4.77 3.40 6.30
N PRO A 118 4.95 2.38 7.17
CA PRO A 118 5.96 2.45 8.23
C PRO A 118 7.40 2.29 7.68
N PRO A 119 8.42 2.81 8.41
CA PRO A 119 9.81 2.48 8.13
C PRO A 119 10.06 0.97 8.13
N LEU A 120 11.08 0.51 7.40
CA LEU A 120 11.38 -0.92 7.18
C LEU A 120 11.28 -1.78 8.45
N ASN A 121 11.91 -1.35 9.54
CA ASN A 121 11.96 -2.09 10.82
C ASN A 121 10.60 -2.21 11.53
N ASN A 122 9.60 -1.43 11.10
CA ASN A 122 8.29 -1.35 11.75
C ASN A 122 7.18 -1.96 10.88
N ARG A 123 7.45 -2.35 9.63
CA ARG A 123 6.41 -2.84 8.69
C ARG A 123 5.75 -4.13 9.19
N LEU A 124 6.56 -5.06 9.71
CA LEU A 124 6.08 -6.35 10.22
C LEU A 124 5.28 -6.20 11.52
N HIS A 125 5.71 -5.27 12.39
CA HIS A 125 5.11 -4.97 13.69
C HIS A 125 4.56 -3.55 13.73
N ARG A 126 3.62 -3.26 12.82
CA ARG A 126 3.01 -1.93 12.70
C ARG A 126 2.19 -1.62 13.96
N GLY A 127 2.69 -0.72 14.80
CA GLY A 127 2.19 -0.51 16.17
C GLY A 127 0.74 0.02 16.28
N ASP A 128 0.27 0.76 15.27
CA ASP A 128 -1.11 1.27 15.22
C ASP A 128 -2.12 0.23 14.69
N TYR A 129 -1.68 -0.76 13.90
CA TYR A 129 -2.55 -1.76 13.27
C TYR A 129 -2.52 -3.10 13.99
N LEU A 130 -1.33 -3.63 14.28
CA LEU A 130 -1.14 -5.01 14.74
C LEU A 130 -1.97 -5.36 16.00
N PRO A 131 -1.97 -4.53 17.07
CA PRO A 131 -2.78 -4.84 18.25
C PRO A 131 -4.28 -4.91 17.95
N GLN A 132 -4.78 -4.03 17.08
CA GLN A 132 -6.18 -3.99 16.68
C GLN A 132 -6.54 -5.23 15.84
N VAL A 133 -5.70 -5.58 14.87
CA VAL A 133 -5.91 -6.76 14.01
C VAL A 133 -5.91 -8.05 14.81
N ILE A 134 -5.00 -8.21 15.78
CA ILE A 134 -4.98 -9.38 16.68
C ILE A 134 -6.31 -9.47 17.44
N GLN A 135 -6.80 -8.34 17.96
CA GLN A 135 -8.06 -8.30 18.71
C GLN A 135 -9.26 -8.60 17.80
N GLU A 136 -9.33 -8.00 16.61
CA GLU A 136 -10.37 -8.27 15.61
C GLU A 136 -10.34 -9.74 15.15
N ALA A 137 -9.16 -10.37 15.03
CA ALA A 137 -9.02 -11.79 14.70
C ALA A 137 -9.60 -12.70 15.80
N LYS A 138 -9.33 -12.38 17.07
CA LYS A 138 -9.89 -13.11 18.24
C LYS A 138 -11.41 -13.02 18.31
N LEU A 139 -11.99 -11.90 17.88
CA LEU A 139 -13.43 -11.66 17.84
C LEU A 139 -14.10 -12.16 16.55
N ALA A 140 -13.36 -12.83 15.65
CA ALA A 140 -13.83 -13.24 14.33
C ALA A 140 -14.38 -12.07 13.47
N GLU A 141 -13.74 -10.92 13.62
CA GLU A 141 -14.17 -9.62 13.11
C GLU A 141 -13.34 -9.11 11.93
N ILE A 142 -12.34 -9.89 11.50
CA ILE A 142 -11.58 -9.63 10.26
C ILE A 142 -12.51 -9.78 9.06
N SER A 143 -12.51 -8.78 8.17
CA SER A 143 -13.31 -8.84 6.95
C SER A 143 -12.87 -10.03 6.09
N PRO A 144 -13.81 -10.85 5.60
CA PRO A 144 -13.48 -11.92 4.67
C PRO A 144 -12.79 -11.38 3.42
N LEU A 145 -11.80 -12.10 2.89
CA LEU A 145 -11.04 -11.63 1.73
C LEU A 145 -11.94 -11.34 0.53
N ALA A 146 -12.93 -12.20 0.30
CA ALA A 146 -13.88 -12.05 -0.80
C ALA A 146 -14.75 -10.78 -0.70
N THR A 147 -14.87 -10.17 0.48
CA THR A 147 -15.53 -8.88 0.67
C THR A 147 -14.61 -7.75 0.24
N LEU A 148 -13.33 -7.79 0.63
CA LEU A 148 -12.33 -6.80 0.22
C LEU A 148 -12.07 -6.83 -1.30
N GLU A 149 -12.08 -8.01 -1.91
CA GLU A 149 -11.97 -8.20 -3.37
C GLU A 149 -13.10 -7.56 -4.18
N ARG A 150 -14.23 -7.22 -3.54
CA ARG A 150 -15.36 -6.54 -4.18
C ARG A 150 -15.30 -5.02 -4.09
N LEU A 151 -14.43 -4.45 -3.27
CA LEU A 151 -14.27 -3.01 -3.17
C LEU A 151 -13.86 -2.44 -4.54
N ARG A 152 -14.46 -1.32 -4.93
CA ARG A 152 -14.23 -0.64 -6.21
C ARG A 152 -13.82 0.82 -6.04
N SER A 153 -14.11 1.42 -4.89
CA SER A 153 -13.80 2.82 -4.61
C SER A 153 -13.25 3.00 -3.20
N VAL A 154 -12.28 3.90 -3.07
CA VAL A 154 -11.75 4.37 -1.77
C VAL A 154 -12.83 4.98 -0.88
N SER A 155 -13.96 5.44 -1.44
CA SER A 155 -15.10 5.95 -0.67
C SER A 155 -15.85 4.84 0.10
N GLU A 156 -15.66 3.57 -0.29
CA GLU A 156 -16.20 2.40 0.42
C GLU A 156 -15.28 1.96 1.58
N MET A 157 -14.11 2.59 1.72
CA MET A 157 -13.09 2.23 2.69
C MET A 157 -13.05 3.25 3.82
N GLY A 158 -13.08 2.76 5.07
CA GLY A 158 -12.64 3.49 6.25
C GLY A 158 -11.39 2.85 6.85
N ASP A 159 -10.92 3.40 7.96
CA ASP A 159 -9.70 2.96 8.67
C ASP A 159 -9.65 1.44 8.90
N ARG A 160 -10.81 0.82 9.15
CA ARG A 160 -10.92 -0.63 9.34
C ARG A 160 -10.65 -1.41 8.05
N GLN A 161 -11.15 -0.96 6.91
CA GLN A 161 -10.88 -1.61 5.62
C GLN A 161 -9.40 -1.52 5.27
N TYR A 162 -8.79 -0.34 5.41
CA TYR A 162 -7.34 -0.15 5.22
C TYR A 162 -6.51 -1.10 6.10
N ARG A 163 -6.84 -1.16 7.39
CA ARG A 163 -6.21 -2.10 8.33
C ARG A 163 -6.40 -3.56 7.97
N HIS A 164 -7.59 -3.96 7.53
CA HIS A 164 -7.83 -5.33 7.09
C HIS A 164 -7.11 -5.67 5.77
N CYS A 165 -6.95 -4.69 4.86
CA CYS A 165 -6.13 -4.85 3.65
C CYS A 165 -4.67 -5.15 4.01
N TRP A 166 -4.11 -4.38 4.95
CA TRP A 166 -2.79 -4.65 5.53
C TRP A 166 -2.71 -6.04 6.16
N ALA A 167 -3.72 -6.44 6.95
CA ALA A 167 -3.74 -7.74 7.63
C ALA A 167 -3.71 -8.92 6.65
N TRP A 168 -4.49 -8.84 5.57
CA TRP A 168 -4.50 -9.86 4.52
C TRP A 168 -3.18 -9.92 3.75
N LEU A 169 -2.58 -8.76 3.44
CA LEU A 169 -1.26 -8.74 2.81
C LEU A 169 -0.19 -9.33 3.74
N HIS A 170 -0.26 -9.02 5.03
CA HIS A 170 0.64 -9.55 6.05
C HIS A 170 0.55 -11.08 6.11
N PHE A 171 -0.66 -11.65 6.15
CA PHE A 171 -0.88 -13.10 6.04
C PHE A 171 -0.34 -13.69 4.73
N LEU A 172 -0.60 -13.05 3.59
CA LEU A 172 -0.12 -13.53 2.28
C LEU A 172 1.40 -13.56 2.20
N ARG A 173 2.09 -12.59 2.82
CA ARG A 173 3.53 -12.49 2.73
C ARG A 173 4.27 -13.28 3.81
N HIS A 174 3.74 -13.30 5.03
CA HIS A 174 4.44 -13.77 6.23
C HIS A 174 3.72 -14.94 6.92
N GLY A 175 2.56 -15.33 6.40
CA GLY A 175 1.80 -16.48 6.88
C GLY A 175 2.43 -17.82 6.49
N PRO A 176 1.66 -18.91 6.66
CA PRO A 176 2.10 -20.26 6.29
C PRO A 176 2.53 -20.35 4.81
N ALA A 177 3.34 -21.35 4.48
CA ALA A 177 3.88 -21.55 3.12
C ALA A 177 2.79 -21.55 2.03
N GLY A 178 1.60 -22.10 2.31
CA GLY A 178 0.47 -22.08 1.38
C GLY A 178 0.01 -20.65 1.03
N ALA A 179 0.00 -19.72 1.99
CA ALA A 179 -0.40 -18.33 1.74
C ALA A 179 0.64 -17.60 0.84
N GLN A 180 1.92 -17.81 1.13
CA GLN A 180 3.03 -17.25 0.33
C GLN A 180 3.06 -17.81 -1.09
N GLN A 181 2.78 -19.12 -1.23
CA GLN A 181 2.65 -19.78 -2.52
C GLN A 181 1.45 -19.21 -3.30
N ALA A 182 0.29 -19.06 -2.68
CA ALA A 182 -0.88 -18.47 -3.32
C ALA A 182 -0.62 -17.04 -3.80
N PHE A 183 0.08 -16.23 -3.00
CA PHE A 183 0.44 -14.87 -3.39
C PHE A 183 1.40 -14.84 -4.58
N THR A 184 2.40 -15.70 -4.58
CA THR A 184 3.36 -15.85 -5.70
C THR A 184 2.64 -16.29 -6.98
N GLN A 185 1.74 -17.27 -6.88
CA GLN A 185 0.92 -17.74 -8.00
C GLN A 185 0.01 -16.62 -8.53
N TYR A 186 -0.61 -15.84 -7.64
CA TYR A 186 -1.41 -14.69 -8.00
C TYR A 186 -0.60 -13.64 -8.75
N LEU A 187 0.56 -13.22 -8.25
CA LEU A 187 1.41 -12.20 -8.91
C LEU A 187 1.88 -12.67 -10.29
N SER A 188 2.23 -13.96 -10.43
CA SER A 188 2.60 -14.57 -11.71
C SER A 188 1.41 -14.57 -12.68
N ALA A 189 0.24 -14.99 -12.22
CA ALA A 189 -0.97 -15.02 -13.03
C ALA A 189 -1.45 -13.61 -13.41
N GLN A 190 -1.33 -12.62 -12.53
CA GLN A 190 -1.72 -11.23 -12.80
C GLN A 190 -1.01 -10.65 -14.02
N ARG A 191 0.28 -10.97 -14.20
CA ARG A 191 1.06 -10.53 -15.37
C ARG A 191 0.56 -11.10 -16.69
N GLN A 192 -0.21 -12.19 -16.65
CA GLN A 192 -0.71 -12.90 -17.83
C GLN A 192 -2.23 -12.74 -18.03
N HIS A 193 -3.00 -12.75 -16.94
CA HIS A 193 -4.46 -12.84 -16.88
C HIS A 193 -5.05 -12.12 -15.64
N PRO A 194 -5.41 -10.83 -15.74
CA PRO A 194 -5.64 -9.97 -14.57
C PRO A 194 -6.96 -10.17 -13.81
N LYS A 195 -7.72 -11.23 -14.09
CA LYS A 195 -9.12 -11.36 -13.60
C LYS A 195 -9.31 -12.35 -12.46
N THR A 196 -8.30 -13.15 -12.13
CA THR A 196 -8.45 -14.19 -11.11
C THR A 196 -8.16 -13.60 -9.72
N PRO A 197 -9.12 -13.64 -8.77
CA PRO A 197 -8.93 -13.08 -7.42
C PRO A 197 -7.91 -13.89 -6.59
N VAL A 198 -7.30 -13.26 -5.58
CA VAL A 198 -6.35 -13.93 -4.67
C VAL A 198 -7.02 -15.08 -3.92
N SER A 199 -8.28 -14.91 -3.55
CA SER A 199 -9.10 -15.95 -2.90
C SER A 199 -9.24 -17.24 -3.72
N TYR A 200 -9.10 -17.17 -5.06
CA TYR A 200 -9.06 -18.38 -5.89
C TYR A 200 -7.82 -19.21 -5.61
N PHE A 201 -6.65 -18.58 -5.56
CA PHE A 201 -5.38 -19.27 -5.29
C PHE A 201 -5.31 -19.80 -3.87
N LEU A 202 -5.82 -19.05 -2.89
CA LEU A 202 -5.87 -19.48 -1.49
C LEU A 202 -6.77 -20.70 -1.26
N ARG A 203 -7.90 -20.82 -1.98
CA ARG A 203 -8.77 -22.02 -1.91
C ARG A 203 -8.08 -23.30 -2.41
N GLY A 204 -7.04 -23.17 -3.24
CA GLY A 204 -6.19 -24.30 -3.62
C GLY A 204 -5.22 -24.75 -2.51
N GLN A 205 -5.03 -23.93 -1.47
CA GLN A 205 -4.07 -24.15 -0.38
C GLN A 205 -4.77 -24.49 0.94
N PHE A 206 -5.95 -23.92 1.18
CA PHE A 206 -6.68 -24.03 2.43
C PHE A 206 -8.17 -24.32 2.20
N ALA A 207 -8.74 -25.19 3.03
CA ALA A 207 -10.17 -25.49 3.00
C ALA A 207 -11.02 -24.28 3.45
N ASP A 208 -10.57 -23.57 4.49
CA ASP A 208 -11.15 -22.31 4.96
C ASP A 208 -10.06 -21.24 5.06
N THR A 209 -9.99 -20.40 4.04
CA THR A 209 -8.98 -19.34 3.93
C THR A 209 -9.13 -18.27 5.02
N ASP A 210 -10.36 -17.88 5.35
CA ASP A 210 -10.62 -16.84 6.34
C ASP A 210 -10.27 -17.33 7.75
N ALA A 211 -10.57 -18.60 8.06
CA ALA A 211 -10.16 -19.20 9.33
C ALA A 211 -8.64 -19.28 9.47
N GLU A 212 -7.91 -19.66 8.41
CA GLU A 212 -6.45 -19.73 8.42
C GLU A 212 -5.80 -18.35 8.60
N CYS A 213 -6.31 -17.32 7.93
CA CYS A 213 -5.87 -15.95 8.13
C CYS A 213 -6.08 -15.50 9.59
N ARG A 214 -7.27 -15.72 10.15
CA ARG A 214 -7.53 -15.39 11.57
C ARG A 214 -6.60 -16.15 12.51
N ARG A 215 -6.41 -17.45 12.28
CA ARG A 215 -5.52 -18.29 13.10
C ARG A 215 -4.08 -17.78 13.09
N TYR A 216 -3.59 -17.37 11.92
CA TYR A 216 -2.29 -16.73 11.78
C TYR A 216 -2.21 -15.42 12.57
N LEU A 217 -3.16 -14.50 12.36
CA LEU A 217 -3.16 -13.19 13.00
C LEU A 217 -3.24 -13.29 14.52
N MET A 218 -4.03 -14.22 15.07
CA MET A 218 -4.10 -14.45 16.52
C MET A 218 -2.78 -14.94 17.13
N GLY A 219 -1.91 -15.56 16.32
CA GLY A 219 -0.60 -16.06 16.74
C GLY A 219 0.52 -15.02 16.66
N LEU A 220 0.23 -13.79 16.21
CA LEU A 220 1.22 -12.72 16.17
C LEU A 220 1.44 -12.11 17.56
N GLU A 221 2.68 -11.73 17.83
CA GLU A 221 3.07 -11.04 19.05
C GLU A 221 3.16 -9.53 18.82
N THR A 222 2.64 -8.74 19.75
CA THR A 222 2.87 -7.29 19.81
C THR A 222 4.22 -7.07 20.49
N SER A 223 5.17 -6.46 19.78
CA SER A 223 6.51 -6.09 20.31
C SER A 223 6.45 -5.19 21.54
#